data_AF-A0A1G8F279-F1
#
_entry.id   AF-A0A1G8F279-F1
#
_cell.length_a   1.000
_cell.length_b   1.000
_cell.length_c   1.000
_cell.angle_alpha   90.00
_cell.angle_beta   90.00
_cell.angle_gamma   90.00
#
_symmetry.space_group_name_H-M   'P 1'
#
loop_
_entity.id
_entity.type
_entity.pdbx_description
1 polymer ?
#
loop_
_entity_poly.entity_id
_entity_poly.type
_entity_poly.pdbx_seq_one_letter_code
_entity_poly.pdbx_strand_id
1 'polypeptide(L)' 'MTLITRYQLASRSVADLHALYHEIYDSLVLSHEGSPERRCALASLENILAELHSRALRPPGP' A
#
# COMPACT_ATOMS: atom_id res chain seq x y z
N MET A 1 -5.78 12.08 2.69
CA MET A 1 -5.69 10.64 2.40
C MET A 1 -5.95 9.84 3.68
N THR A 2 -6.64 8.70 3.58
CA THR A 2 -6.91 7.80 4.71
C THR A 2 -5.92 6.63 4.70
N LEU A 3 -5.55 6.13 5.88
CA LEU A 3 -4.71 4.94 6.03
C LEU A 3 -5.37 3.70 5.42
N ILE A 4 -4.62 2.97 4.58
CA ILE A 4 -5.03 1.68 4.04
C ILE A 4 -4.37 0.57 4.85
N THR A 5 -5.20 -0.31 5.40
CA THR A 5 -4.78 -1.42 6.25
C THR A 5 -4.52 -2.69 5.45
N ARG A 6 -3.69 -3.59 5.99
CA ARG A 6 -3.43 -4.91 5.37
C ARG A 6 -4.70 -5.73 5.13
N TYR A 7 -5.72 -5.59 5.98
CA TYR A 7 -7.01 -6.26 5.79
C TYR A 7 -7.70 -5.84 4.48
N GLN A 8 -7.67 -4.55 4.15
CA GLN A 8 -8.24 -4.03 2.90
C GLN A 8 -7.41 -4.43 1.67
N LEU A 9 -6.11 -4.70 1.85
CA LEU A 9 -5.21 -5.13 0.79
C LEU A 9 -5.34 -6.62 0.49
N ALA A 10 -5.66 -7.45 1.49
CA ALA A 10 -5.78 -8.89 1.35
C ALA A 10 -6.83 -9.32 0.30
N SER A 11 -7.89 -8.53 0.08
CA SER A 11 -8.92 -8.80 -0.93
C SER A 11 -8.59 -8.31 -2.34
N ARG A 12 -7.50 -7.55 -2.52
CA ARG A 12 -7.10 -6.98 -3.82
C ARG A 12 -6.19 -7.92 -4.60
N SER A 13 -6.18 -7.82 -5.93
CA SER A 13 -5.24 -8.56 -6.77
C SER A 13 -3.81 -7.96 -6.67
N VAL A 14 -2.79 -8.70 -7.10
CA VAL A 14 -1.40 -8.17 -7.14
C VAL A 14 -1.29 -6.95 -8.06
N ALA A 15 -2.01 -6.95 -9.19
CA ALA A 15 -2.05 -5.80 -10.10
C ALA A 15 -2.66 -4.57 -9.41
N ASP A 16 -3.75 -4.75 -8.67
CA ASP A 16 -4.39 -3.66 -7.92
C ASP A 16 -3.46 -3.12 -6.82
N LEU A 17 -2.66 -3.97 -6.17
CA LEU A 17 -1.69 -3.54 -5.18
C LEU A 17 -0.61 -2.66 -5.80
N HIS A 18 -0.13 -2.98 -7.00
CA HIS A 18 0.83 -2.14 -7.73
C HIS A 18 0.21 -0.82 -8.18
N ALA A 19 -1.01 -0.83 -8.73
CA ALA A 19 -1.71 0.40 -9.11
C ALA A 19 -1.93 1.31 -7.89
N LEU A 20 -2.40 0.74 -6.79
CA LEU A 20 -2.62 1.45 -5.53
C LEU A 20 -1.32 2.00 -4.94
N TYR A 21 -0.20 1.29 -5.07
CA TYR A 21 1.11 1.80 -4.65
C TYR A 21 1.45 3.11 -5.38
N HIS A 22 1.26 3.15 -6.71
CA HIS A 22 1.53 4.35 -7.50
C HIS A 22 0.63 5.52 -7.09
N GLU A 23 -0.67 5.30 -6.93
CA GLU A 23 -1.62 6.34 -6.49
C GLU A 23 -1.24 6.95 -5.14
N ILE A 24 -0.85 6.10 -4.18
CA ILE A 24 -0.44 6.55 -2.85
C ILE A 24 0.90 7.27 -2.89
N TYR A 25 1.83 6.78 -3.72
CA TYR A 25 3.13 7.42 -3.89
C TYR A 25 2.96 8.84 -4.46
N ASP A 26 2.09 9.03 -5.44
CA ASP A 26 1.77 10.35 -5.97
C ASP A 26 1.16 11.25 -4.88
N SER A 27 0.21 10.72 -4.09
CA SER A 27 -0.35 11.45 -2.95
C SER A 27 0.71 11.81 -1.90
N LEU A 28 1.73 10.96 -1.70
CA LEU A 28 2.85 11.23 -0.80
C LEU A 28 3.72 12.38 -1.31
N VAL A 29 4.06 12.37 -2.60
CA VAL A 29 4.88 13.42 -3.23
C VAL A 29 4.19 14.79 -3.13
N LEU A 30 2.86 14.82 -3.26
CA LEU A 30 2.08 16.05 -3.16
C LEU A 30 1.78 16.49 -1.71
N SER A 31 2.05 15.64 -0.71
CA SER A 31 1.75 15.94 0.69
C SER A 31 2.79 16.84 1.35
N HIS A 32 2.34 17.74 2.22
CA HIS A 32 3.23 18.55 3.04
C HIS A 32 3.94 17.72 4.11
N GLU A 33 5.19 18.09 4.43
CA GLU A 33 5.94 17.49 5.52
C GLU A 33 5.21 17.65 6.86
N GLY A 34 5.25 16.60 7.69
CA GLY A 34 4.56 16.58 8.98
C GLY A 34 3.03 16.45 8.92
N SER A 35 2.42 16.50 7.74
CA SER A 35 0.96 16.36 7.61
C SER A 35 0.48 14.95 8.02
N PRO A 36 -0.73 14.83 8.61
CA PRO A 36 -1.38 13.53 8.82
C PRO A 36 -1.49 12.72 7.53
N GLU A 37 -1.75 13.38 6.40
CA GLU A 37 -1.86 12.79 5.07
C GLU A 37 -0.55 12.09 4.68
N ARG A 38 0.59 12.73 4.90
CA ARG A 38 1.92 12.16 4.64
C ARG A 38 2.16 10.91 5.46
N ARG A 39 1.82 10.94 6.76
CA ARG A 39 1.95 9.76 7.65
C ARG A 39 1.06 8.60 7.19
N CYS A 40 -0.19 8.89 6.83
CA CYS A 40 -1.12 7.89 6.29
C CYS A 40 -0.61 7.29 4.98
N ALA A 41 -0.05 8.11 4.07
CA ALA A 41 0.50 7.64 2.81
C ALA A 41 1.70 6.71 3.03
N LEU A 42 2.68 7.10 3.86
CA LEU A 42 3.83 6.25 4.20
C LEU A 42 3.41 4.90 4.78
N ALA A 43 2.55 4.91 5.81
CA ALA A 43 2.08 3.68 6.45
C ALA A 43 1.27 2.79 5.48
N SER A 44 0.55 3.40 4.53
CA SER A 44 -0.18 2.63 3.50
C SER A 44 0.78 1.97 2.50
N LEU A 45 1.85 2.66 2.08
CA LEU A 45 2.89 2.07 1.22
C LEU A 45 3.59 0.90 1.91
N GLU A 46 3.92 1.04 3.20
CA GLU A 46 4.50 -0.05 3.99
C GLU A 46 3.57 -1.27 4.05
N ASN A 47 2.27 -1.05 4.27
CA ASN A 47 1.28 -2.12 4.27
C ASN A 47 1.18 -2.83 2.91
N ILE A 48 1.26 -2.09 1.79
CA ILE A 48 1.25 -2.66 0.43
C ILE A 48 2.50 -3.50 0.19
N LEU A 49 3.68 -2.99 0.53
CA LEU A 49 4.93 -3.73 0.36
C LEU A 49 4.94 -5.00 1.22
N ALA A 50 4.45 -4.92 2.46
CA ALA A 50 4.34 -6.08 3.34
C ALA A 50 3.38 -7.15 2.77
N GLU A 51 2.26 -6.73 2.18
CA GLU A 51 1.31 -7.64 1.54
C GLU A 51 1.90 -8.29 0.26
N LEU A 52 2.54 -7.50 -0.61
CA LEU A 52 3.23 -8.01 -1.80
C LEU A 52 4.33 -9.00 -1.42
N HIS A 53 5.13 -8.69 -0.41
CA HIS A 53 6.18 -9.58 0.10
C HIS A 53 5.58 -10.87 0.68
N SER A 54 4.51 -10.76 1.48
CA SER A 54 3.81 -11.91 2.03
C SER A 54 3.27 -12.84 0.94
N ARG A 55 2.83 -12.29 -0.19
CA ARG A 55 2.35 -13.07 -1.34
C ARG A 55 3.48 -13.68 -2.15
N ALA A 56 4.60 -12.98 -2.30
CA ALA A 56 5.78 -13.52 -3.00
C ALA A 56 6.40 -14.71 -2.24
N LEU A 57 6.37 -14.67 -0.90
CA LEU A 57 6.81 -15.78 -0.06
C LEU A 57 5.82 -16.96 -0.03
N ARG A 58 4.56 -16.74 -0.40
CA ARG A 58 3.57 -17.81 -0.52
C ARG A 58 3.65 -18.37 -1.95
N PRO A 59 4.11 -19.61 -2.18
CA PRO A 59 4.04 -20.18 -3.51
C PRO A 59 2.57 -20.14 -3.99
N PRO A 60 2.32 -19.99 -5.30
CA PRO A 60 0.97 -20.17 -5.82
C PRO A 60 0.47 -21.53 -5.30
N GLY A 61 -0.66 -21.50 -4.59
CA GLY A 61 -1.31 -22.73 -4.15
C GLY A 61 -1.62 -23.61 -5.37
N PRO A 62 -1.70 -24.94 -5.19
CA PRO A 62 -1.94 -25.88 -6.29
C PRO A 62 -3.21 -25.55 -7.08
#